data_AF-A0A5D4SN93-F1
#
_entry.id   AF-A0A5D4SN93-F1
#
_cell.length_a   1.000
_cell.length_b   1.000
_cell.length_c   1.000
_cell.angle_alpha   90.00
_cell.angle_beta   90.00
_cell.angle_gamma   90.00
#
_symmetry.space_group_name_H-M   'P 1'
#
loop_
_entity.id
_entity.type
_entity.pdbx_description
1 polymer ?
#
loop_
_entity_poly.entity_id
_entity_poly.type
_entity_poly.pdbx_seq_one_letter_code
_entity_poly.pdbx_strand_id
1 'polypeptide(L)'
;MEGKSTKRNTKWQRLILWGSAAVLIIMGMLYFDREKVFKEEKPPMPVITVGDTEVQAIMGSYRWNDGLVEKEMKDISKSLKYQEVPVNEEMRIEFPEGEEPIYFNKGSQDYNGKFIGTTDSKINHYMPNATGLSTINIKAYWKDGKRADYIIPLKTSEVKLKEYYARYFGTYSILIVDEDTQSAERAQLDLQTEFSNMLIFYNKADKQLLPELKIDNSKAFLLFDHQKEIVRTDDVVTMKKYIRENIIFKEVIEGTVSEIDHDLGFVTINGRQLIIEPDLLVRTGQEVSVKARDLISKFYSPVIEELQVLRDSDQILNDPKWLSKKPGKWSILAIGDSKFLQPLKTPHKEDLKLAGSITTQESLKLNNGEQLTGPAIYIFNDKELIFQTSTYDELLKYLFSREALAFAIEQAKVYRSGK
;
A
#
# COMPACT_ATOMS: atom_id res chain seq x y z
N MET A 1 -52.82 -26.43 72.54
CA MET A 1 -52.24 -25.67 71.42
C MET A 1 -50.73 -25.81 71.51
N GLU A 2 -50.17 -26.83 70.87
CA GLU A 2 -48.71 -27.03 70.80
C GLU A 2 -48.25 -26.74 69.36
N GLY A 3 -47.41 -25.72 69.22
CA GLY A 3 -46.83 -25.29 67.94
C GLY A 3 -45.73 -26.24 67.49
N LYS A 4 -45.93 -26.92 66.36
CA LYS A 4 -44.88 -27.66 65.66
C LYS A 4 -43.93 -26.69 64.96
N SER A 5 -42.74 -26.55 65.52
CA SER A 5 -41.60 -25.87 64.92
C SER A 5 -41.10 -26.64 63.68
N THR A 6 -41.18 -26.00 62.51
CA THR A 6 -40.64 -26.47 61.24
C THR A 6 -39.12 -26.33 61.24
N LYS A 7 -38.40 -27.42 61.52
CA LYS A 7 -36.95 -27.53 61.25
C LYS A 7 -36.70 -27.45 59.74
N ARG A 8 -36.50 -26.23 59.24
CA ARG A 8 -36.10 -25.96 57.85
C ARG A 8 -34.71 -26.53 57.56
N ASN A 9 -34.61 -27.10 56.37
CA ASN A 9 -33.55 -27.94 55.84
C ASN A 9 -32.24 -27.14 55.59
N THR A 10 -31.48 -26.87 56.64
CA THR A 10 -30.24 -26.04 56.62
C THR A 10 -29.05 -26.68 55.89
N LYS A 11 -29.07 -28.00 55.66
CA LYS A 11 -27.98 -28.68 54.93
C LYS A 11 -27.97 -28.36 53.43
N TRP A 12 -29.13 -28.29 52.79
CA TRP A 12 -29.25 -27.99 51.35
C TRP A 12 -28.93 -26.52 51.03
N GLN A 13 -29.29 -25.60 51.94
CA GLN A 13 -28.98 -24.18 51.78
C GLN A 13 -27.48 -23.91 51.79
N ARG A 14 -26.68 -24.65 52.59
CA ARG A 14 -25.22 -24.52 52.59
C ARG A 14 -24.60 -25.00 51.28
N LEU A 15 -25.00 -26.16 50.76
CA LEU A 15 -24.48 -26.68 49.49
C LEU A 15 -24.75 -25.74 48.31
N ILE A 16 -25.92 -25.12 48.25
CA ILE A 16 -26.27 -24.13 47.21
C ILE A 16 -25.43 -22.86 47.37
N LEU A 17 -25.18 -22.39 48.59
CA LEU A 17 -24.34 -21.21 48.86
C LEU A 17 -22.87 -21.44 48.50
N TRP A 18 -22.34 -22.63 48.78
CA TRP A 18 -20.97 -22.99 48.39
C TRP A 18 -20.84 -23.19 46.87
N GLY A 19 -21.86 -23.76 46.22
CA GLY A 19 -21.91 -23.91 44.77
C GLY A 19 -21.97 -22.57 44.04
N SER A 20 -22.80 -21.62 44.51
CA SER A 20 -22.89 -20.28 43.92
C SER A 20 -21.62 -19.46 44.13
N ALA A 21 -20.97 -19.57 45.30
CA ALA A 21 -19.69 -18.93 45.56
C ALA A 21 -18.57 -19.46 44.63
N ALA A 22 -18.52 -20.77 44.39
CA ALA A 22 -17.54 -21.37 43.48
C ALA A 22 -17.74 -20.89 42.03
N VAL A 23 -18.99 -20.80 41.55
CA VAL A 23 -19.31 -20.27 40.21
C VAL A 23 -18.91 -18.80 40.08
N LEU A 24 -19.15 -17.98 41.11
CA LEU A 24 -18.74 -16.57 41.11
C LEU A 24 -17.21 -16.40 41.10
N ILE A 25 -16.48 -17.26 41.82
CA ILE A 25 -15.00 -17.26 41.80
C ILE A 25 -14.48 -17.68 40.42
N ILE A 26 -15.05 -18.72 39.81
CA ILE A 26 -14.65 -19.15 38.45
C ILE A 26 -14.96 -18.05 37.42
N MET A 27 -16.14 -17.41 37.49
CA MET A 27 -16.44 -16.26 36.64
C MET A 27 -15.50 -15.09 36.88
N GLY A 28 -15.12 -14.80 38.13
CA GLY A 28 -14.14 -13.78 38.46
C GLY A 28 -12.74 -14.10 37.90
N MET A 29 -12.30 -15.35 38.00
CA MET A 29 -11.04 -15.80 37.40
C MET A 29 -11.07 -15.70 35.88
N LEU A 30 -12.13 -16.16 35.23
CA LEU A 30 -12.31 -16.01 33.77
C LEU A 30 -12.36 -14.55 33.32
N TYR A 31 -12.96 -13.68 34.13
CA TYR A 31 -12.98 -12.23 33.89
C TYR A 31 -11.56 -11.63 33.97
N PHE A 32 -10.80 -11.93 35.02
CA PHE A 32 -9.43 -11.44 35.16
C PHE A 32 -8.47 -12.05 34.13
N ASP A 33 -8.66 -13.31 33.74
CA ASP A 33 -7.84 -13.96 32.72
C ASP A 33 -8.09 -13.34 31.34
N ARG A 34 -9.36 -13.05 31.02
CA ARG A 34 -9.73 -12.27 29.82
C ARG A 34 -9.16 -10.86 29.87
N GLU A 35 -9.23 -10.17 31.00
CA GLU A 35 -8.68 -8.82 31.15
C GLU A 35 -7.15 -8.81 31.08
N LYS A 36 -6.48 -9.87 31.55
CA LYS A 36 -5.03 -10.03 31.51
C LYS A 36 -4.54 -10.32 30.08
N VAL A 37 -5.14 -11.28 29.37
CA VAL A 37 -4.85 -11.55 27.95
C VAL A 37 -5.09 -10.30 27.10
N PHE A 38 -6.13 -9.53 27.42
CA PHE A 38 -6.45 -8.26 26.75
C PHE A 38 -5.40 -7.14 26.99
N LYS A 39 -4.74 -7.13 28.14
CA LYS A 39 -3.73 -6.12 28.50
C LYS A 39 -2.29 -6.53 28.13
N GLU A 40 -2.03 -7.83 28.01
CA GLU A 40 -0.68 -8.38 27.79
C GLU A 40 -0.37 -8.62 26.30
N GLU A 41 -1.33 -9.06 25.48
CA GLU A 41 -1.07 -9.25 24.04
C GLU A 41 -1.33 -7.94 23.26
N LYS A 42 -0.27 -7.14 23.12
CA LYS A 42 -0.26 -5.96 22.26
C LYS A 42 0.08 -6.36 20.81
N PRO A 43 -0.32 -5.56 19.82
CA PRO A 43 0.17 -5.74 18.46
C PRO A 43 1.71 -5.72 18.38
N PRO A 44 2.31 -6.48 17.46
CA PRO A 44 3.75 -6.52 17.24
C PRO A 44 4.30 -5.14 16.86
N MET A 45 5.31 -4.65 17.57
CA MET A 45 5.96 -3.37 17.23
C MET A 45 6.92 -3.55 16.05
N PRO A 46 6.79 -2.77 14.96
CA PRO A 46 7.76 -2.82 13.88
C PRO A 46 9.09 -2.15 14.28
N VAL A 47 10.18 -2.67 13.75
CA VAL A 47 11.47 -1.99 13.68
C VAL A 47 11.47 -1.12 12.43
N ILE A 48 11.80 0.16 12.58
CA ILE A 48 11.84 1.11 11.47
C ILE A 48 13.26 1.66 11.37
N THR A 49 13.81 1.65 10.17
CA THR A 49 15.12 2.22 9.88
C THR A 49 15.02 3.21 8.74
N VAL A 50 15.80 4.28 8.81
CA VAL A 50 15.98 5.26 7.73
C VAL A 50 17.48 5.41 7.49
N GLY A 51 17.97 4.78 6.42
CA GLY A 51 19.40 4.52 6.27
C GLY A 51 19.91 3.69 7.45
N ASP A 52 20.93 4.19 8.14
CA ASP A 52 21.49 3.54 9.34
C ASP A 52 20.82 3.98 10.67
N THR A 53 19.81 4.86 10.61
CA THR A 53 19.14 5.39 11.81
C THR A 53 17.91 4.56 12.15
N GLU A 54 17.90 3.94 13.33
CA GLU A 54 16.70 3.31 13.88
C GLU A 54 15.73 4.36 14.45
N VAL A 55 14.45 4.19 14.14
CA VAL A 55 13.36 5.09 14.50
C VAL A 55 12.30 4.33 15.28
N GLN A 56 11.89 4.87 16.43
CA GLN A 56 10.85 4.29 17.26
C GLN A 56 9.46 4.65 16.71
N ALA A 57 8.64 3.63 16.48
CA ALA A 57 7.20 3.79 16.29
C ALA A 57 6.50 4.05 17.62
N ILE A 58 5.41 4.81 17.57
CA ILE A 58 4.46 4.99 18.65
C ILE A 58 3.19 4.22 18.30
N MET A 59 2.77 3.30 19.17
CA MET A 59 1.51 2.57 19.02
C MET A 59 0.32 3.53 19.14
N GLY A 60 -0.43 3.66 18.04
CA GLY A 60 -1.68 4.38 17.96
C GLY A 60 -2.88 3.52 18.40
N SER A 61 -3.98 3.63 17.66
CA SER A 61 -5.17 2.81 17.87
C SER A 61 -4.96 1.39 17.35
N TYR A 62 -5.56 0.41 18.02
CA TYR A 62 -5.53 -0.96 17.54
C TYR A 62 -6.79 -1.72 17.94
N ARG A 63 -7.08 -2.77 17.18
CA ARG A 63 -8.08 -3.78 17.49
C ARG A 63 -7.39 -5.13 17.62
N TRP A 64 -7.46 -5.73 18.79
CA TRP A 64 -6.76 -6.99 19.11
C TRP A 64 -7.59 -7.86 20.04
N ASN A 65 -7.67 -9.17 19.76
CA ASN A 65 -8.32 -10.18 20.61
C ASN A 65 -9.67 -9.72 21.22
N ASP A 66 -10.62 -9.29 20.37
CA ASP A 66 -11.97 -8.75 20.71
C ASP A 66 -12.00 -7.39 21.42
N GLY A 67 -10.86 -6.73 21.59
CA GLY A 67 -10.72 -5.39 22.15
C GLY A 67 -10.47 -4.32 21.11
N LEU A 68 -11.20 -3.22 21.20
CA LEU A 68 -10.85 -1.99 20.51
C LEU A 68 -10.20 -1.03 21.52
N VAL A 69 -8.95 -0.67 21.26
CA VAL A 69 -8.25 0.38 21.97
C VAL A 69 -8.09 1.54 21.00
N GLU A 70 -9.03 2.48 21.06
CA GLU A 70 -8.92 3.75 20.34
C GLU A 70 -8.06 4.70 21.17
N LYS A 71 -6.96 5.19 20.59
CA LYS A 71 -6.23 6.33 21.12
C LYS A 71 -6.44 7.50 20.18
N GLU A 72 -6.98 8.61 20.69
CA GLU A 72 -7.14 9.78 19.85
C GLU A 72 -5.78 10.36 19.47
N MET A 73 -5.67 10.87 18.24
CA MET A 73 -4.43 11.54 17.83
C MET A 73 -4.11 12.78 18.66
N LYS A 74 -5.13 13.44 19.23
CA LYS A 74 -4.96 14.56 20.18
C LYS A 74 -4.24 14.13 21.45
N ASP A 75 -4.39 12.86 21.86
CA ASP A 75 -3.74 12.33 23.05
C ASP A 75 -2.26 12.06 22.80
N ILE A 76 -1.91 11.72 21.56
CA ILE A 76 -0.53 11.35 21.18
C ILE A 76 0.25 12.58 20.69
N SER A 77 -0.39 13.54 20.00
CA SER A 77 0.27 14.69 19.35
C SER A 77 1.09 15.57 20.30
N LYS A 78 0.62 15.77 21.54
CA LYS A 78 1.32 16.54 22.58
C LYS A 78 2.58 15.85 23.12
N SER A 79 2.76 14.57 22.82
CA SER A 79 3.88 13.73 23.28
C SER A 79 4.84 13.32 22.17
N LEU A 80 4.59 13.76 20.92
CA LEU A 80 5.43 13.39 19.78
C LEU A 80 6.83 14.00 19.94
N LYS A 81 7.80 13.13 20.20
CA LYS A 81 9.22 13.46 20.11
C LYS A 81 9.68 13.13 18.68
N TYR A 82 9.87 14.16 17.87
CA TYR A 82 10.35 13.98 16.50
C TYR A 82 11.79 13.49 16.49
N GLN A 83 12.04 12.46 15.70
CA GLN A 83 13.33 11.79 15.59
C GLN A 83 14.06 12.29 14.35
N GLU A 84 15.31 12.71 14.51
CA GLU A 84 16.11 13.22 13.40
C GLU A 84 16.53 12.05 12.49
N VAL A 85 16.25 12.20 11.20
CA VAL A 85 16.57 11.19 10.19
C VAL A 85 17.28 11.82 8.98
N PRO A 86 18.17 11.06 8.32
CA PRO A 86 18.81 11.54 7.10
C PRO A 86 17.80 11.72 5.96
N VAL A 87 18.08 12.69 5.10
CA VAL A 87 17.33 12.93 3.85
C VAL A 87 17.86 12.03 2.74
N ASN A 88 17.05 11.80 1.70
CA ASN A 88 17.35 10.93 0.55
C ASN A 88 17.65 9.46 0.89
N GLU A 89 17.37 9.05 2.12
CA GLU A 89 17.53 7.66 2.56
C GLU A 89 16.20 6.91 2.52
N GLU A 90 16.28 5.60 2.29
CA GLU A 90 15.15 4.69 2.30
C GLU A 90 14.67 4.41 3.73
N MET A 91 13.36 4.54 3.94
CA MET A 91 12.68 4.04 5.12
C MET A 91 12.26 2.57 4.92
N ARG A 92 12.78 1.69 5.79
CA ARG A 92 12.40 0.29 5.89
C ARG A 92 11.56 0.04 7.14
N ILE A 93 10.62 -0.88 7.02
CA ILE A 93 9.69 -1.26 8.09
C ILE A 93 9.69 -2.79 8.13
N GLU A 94 10.12 -3.33 9.26
CA GLU A 94 10.24 -4.77 9.47
C GLU A 94 9.45 -5.15 10.72
N PHE A 95 8.54 -6.11 10.59
CA PHE A 95 7.84 -6.70 11.73
C PHE A 95 8.65 -7.90 12.25
N PRO A 96 8.51 -8.26 13.55
CA PRO A 96 9.15 -9.46 14.06
C PRO A 96 8.78 -10.70 13.24
N GLU A 97 9.77 -11.60 13.06
CA GLU A 97 9.60 -12.81 12.27
C GLU A 97 8.45 -13.68 12.81
N GLY A 98 7.51 -14.06 11.94
CA GLY A 98 6.33 -14.85 12.29
C GLY A 98 5.17 -14.03 12.88
N GLU A 99 5.35 -12.73 13.09
CA GLU A 99 4.34 -11.79 13.57
C GLU A 99 3.96 -10.73 12.52
N GLU A 100 4.33 -10.95 11.26
CA GLU A 100 4.09 -9.99 10.19
C GLU A 100 2.59 -9.84 9.87
N PRO A 101 2.13 -8.61 9.57
CA PRO A 101 0.78 -8.42 9.08
C PRO A 101 0.63 -9.01 7.67
N ILE A 102 -0.58 -9.48 7.35
CA ILE A 102 -0.96 -9.90 5.99
C ILE A 102 -0.84 -8.72 5.01
N TYR A 103 -1.14 -7.51 5.49
CA TYR A 103 -1.02 -6.29 4.73
C TYR A 103 -0.71 -5.12 5.65
N PHE A 104 0.09 -4.16 5.20
CA PHE A 104 0.19 -2.86 5.84
C PHE A 104 0.28 -1.77 4.78
N ASN A 105 -0.21 -0.57 5.10
CA ASN A 105 -0.12 0.61 4.23
C ASN A 105 0.55 1.76 4.98
N LYS A 106 1.26 2.62 4.25
CA LYS A 106 1.91 3.81 4.77
C LYS A 106 1.09 5.03 4.36
N GLY A 107 0.87 5.93 5.29
CA GLY A 107 0.24 7.22 5.05
C GLY A 107 1.08 8.35 5.62
N SER A 108 0.93 9.55 5.05
CA SER A 108 1.50 10.76 5.61
C SER A 108 0.42 11.57 6.29
N GLN A 109 0.77 12.18 7.42
CA GLN A 109 -0.05 13.12 8.16
C GLN A 109 0.72 14.43 8.34
N ASP A 110 -0.03 15.54 8.40
CA ASP A 110 0.54 16.84 8.73
C ASP A 110 0.85 16.95 10.23
N TYR A 111 1.47 18.06 10.60
CA TYR A 111 1.83 18.37 11.99
C TYR A 111 0.62 18.53 12.93
N ASN A 112 -0.61 18.64 12.39
CA ASN A 112 -1.85 18.66 13.16
C ASN A 112 -2.50 17.27 13.27
N GLY A 113 -1.84 16.22 12.76
CA GLY A 113 -2.36 14.86 12.71
C GLY A 113 -3.40 14.64 11.61
N LYS A 114 -3.55 15.58 10.67
CA LYS A 114 -4.49 15.46 9.54
C LYS A 114 -3.87 14.61 8.44
N PHE A 115 -4.64 13.65 7.93
CA PHE A 115 -4.21 12.78 6.85
C PHE A 115 -3.95 13.57 5.55
N ILE A 116 -2.76 13.41 4.97
CA ILE A 116 -2.33 14.06 3.72
C ILE A 116 -2.46 13.10 2.53
N GLY A 117 -2.22 11.80 2.72
CA GLY A 117 -2.31 10.80 1.64
C GLY A 117 -1.70 9.46 2.01
N THR A 118 -2.02 8.41 1.25
CA THR A 118 -1.36 7.09 1.33
C THR A 118 -0.28 6.98 0.28
N THR A 119 0.81 6.32 0.62
CA THR A 119 1.78 5.77 -0.33
C THR A 119 1.64 4.26 -0.31
N ASP A 120 1.42 3.63 -1.45
CA ASP A 120 1.30 2.17 -1.54
C ASP A 120 2.46 1.49 -0.81
N SER A 121 2.11 0.49 -0.01
CA SER A 121 2.99 -0.43 0.71
C SER A 121 4.18 -0.95 -0.09
N LYS A 122 4.00 -1.12 -1.41
CA LYS A 122 5.00 -1.68 -2.33
C LYS A 122 6.09 -0.67 -2.74
N ILE A 123 5.88 0.62 -2.50
CA ILE A 123 6.84 1.65 -2.87
C ILE A 123 7.74 1.92 -1.65
N ASN A 124 9.04 1.80 -1.87
CA ASN A 124 10.05 2.20 -0.90
C ASN A 124 9.86 3.69 -0.60
N HIS A 125 9.75 4.04 0.68
CA HIS A 125 9.47 5.40 1.09
C HIS A 125 10.81 6.09 1.34
N TYR A 126 11.16 7.10 0.54
CA TYR A 126 12.41 7.83 0.72
C TYR A 126 12.15 9.16 1.41
N MET A 127 13.03 9.55 2.32
CA MET A 127 12.94 10.85 2.97
C MET A 127 13.23 11.96 1.96
N PRO A 128 12.33 12.96 1.81
CA PRO A 128 12.58 14.07 0.90
C PRO A 128 13.75 14.92 1.41
N ASN A 129 14.56 15.47 0.51
CA ASN A 129 15.49 16.53 0.89
C ASN A 129 14.77 17.86 1.12
N ALA A 130 14.17 17.99 2.30
CA ALA A 130 13.50 19.19 2.74
C ALA A 130 13.63 19.32 4.27
N THR A 131 13.73 20.54 4.76
CA THR A 131 13.64 20.80 6.21
C THR A 131 12.17 20.72 6.61
N GLY A 132 11.85 19.87 7.57
CA GLY A 132 10.46 19.74 7.99
C GLY A 132 10.22 18.75 9.11
N LEU A 133 9.00 18.83 9.64
CA LEU A 133 8.42 17.83 10.50
C LEU A 133 7.41 17.03 9.67
N SER A 134 7.49 15.71 9.74
CA SER A 134 6.55 14.82 9.07
C SER A 134 6.12 13.71 10.01
N THR A 135 4.86 13.31 9.93
CA THR A 135 4.34 12.16 10.66
C THR A 135 3.93 11.09 9.66
N ILE A 136 4.59 9.94 9.71
CA ILE A 136 4.17 8.76 8.94
C ILE A 136 3.25 7.92 9.81
N ASN A 137 2.13 7.46 9.23
CA ASN A 137 1.22 6.51 9.85
C ASN A 137 1.32 5.18 9.12
N ILE A 138 1.49 4.08 9.84
CA ILE A 138 1.41 2.73 9.30
C ILE A 138 0.11 2.12 9.77
N LYS A 139 -0.70 1.61 8.86
CA LYS A 139 -1.89 0.81 9.18
C LYS A 139 -1.59 -0.64 8.84
N ALA A 140 -1.61 -1.52 9.82
CA ALA A 140 -1.27 -2.93 9.66
C ALA A 140 -2.48 -3.85 9.95
N TYR A 141 -2.57 -4.93 9.18
CA TYR A 141 -3.74 -5.80 9.09
C TYR A 141 -3.31 -7.27 9.22
N TRP A 142 -3.81 -7.95 10.24
CA TRP A 142 -3.64 -9.39 10.47
C TRP A 142 -4.95 -10.14 10.22
N LYS A 143 -4.93 -11.46 10.32
CA LYS A 143 -6.15 -12.28 10.33
C LYS A 143 -7.00 -12.01 11.58
N ASP A 144 -8.23 -12.50 11.56
CA ASP A 144 -9.20 -12.46 12.66
C ASP A 144 -9.54 -11.04 13.10
N GLY A 145 -9.63 -10.12 12.13
CA GLY A 145 -9.99 -8.73 12.38
C GLY A 145 -8.95 -7.91 13.14
N LYS A 146 -7.76 -8.46 13.42
CA LYS A 146 -6.69 -7.77 14.16
C LYS A 146 -6.08 -6.65 13.32
N ARG A 147 -6.02 -5.43 13.87
CA ARG A 147 -5.55 -4.21 13.18
C ARG A 147 -4.72 -3.36 14.13
N ALA A 148 -3.71 -2.65 13.63
CA ALA A 148 -2.98 -1.68 14.43
C ALA A 148 -2.51 -0.49 13.59
N ASP A 149 -2.54 0.69 14.21
CA ASP A 149 -1.97 1.91 13.68
C ASP A 149 -0.66 2.24 14.42
N TYR A 150 0.39 2.55 13.68
CA TYR A 150 1.66 3.03 14.21
C TYR A 150 1.92 4.46 13.71
N ILE A 151 2.51 5.28 14.56
CA ILE A 151 2.82 6.69 14.28
C ILE A 151 4.32 6.89 14.38
N ILE A 152 4.91 7.51 13.38
CA ILE A 152 6.34 7.74 13.28
C ILE A 152 6.59 9.23 13.09
N PRO A 153 6.92 9.97 14.16
CA PRO A 153 7.26 11.39 14.07
C PRO A 153 8.71 11.55 13.64
N LEU A 154 8.93 12.14 12.47
CA LEU A 154 10.22 12.33 11.83
C LEU A 154 10.55 13.82 11.67
N LYS A 155 11.81 14.16 11.87
CA LYS A 155 12.38 15.47 11.56
C LYS A 155 13.48 15.28 10.54
N THR A 156 13.34 15.93 9.39
CA THR A 156 14.38 16.00 8.38
C THR A 156 15.04 17.37 8.45
N SER A 157 16.35 17.41 8.23
CA SER A 157 17.10 18.65 8.02
C SER A 157 17.60 18.65 6.59
N GLU A 158 17.25 19.69 5.83
CA GLU A 158 17.67 19.81 4.44
C GLU A 158 19.21 19.80 4.36
N VAL A 159 19.73 18.95 3.49
CA VAL A 159 21.12 19.05 3.06
C VAL A 159 21.13 20.01 1.88
N LYS A 160 22.01 21.01 1.93
CA LYS A 160 22.17 21.96 0.83
C LYS A 160 22.71 21.21 -0.40
N LEU A 161 21.79 20.76 -1.25
CA LEU A 161 22.12 20.21 -2.55
C LEU A 161 22.47 21.35 -3.49
N LYS A 162 23.31 21.03 -4.47
CA LYS A 162 23.49 21.93 -5.60
C LYS A 162 22.19 21.97 -6.38
N GLU A 163 21.79 23.15 -6.83
CA GLU A 163 20.48 23.41 -7.46
C GLU A 163 20.21 22.55 -8.71
N TYR A 164 21.27 22.04 -9.34
CA TYR A 164 21.20 21.21 -10.55
C TYR A 164 21.13 19.70 -10.28
N TYR A 165 21.32 19.25 -9.04
CA TYR A 165 21.12 17.84 -8.69
C TYR A 165 19.65 17.48 -8.56
N ALA A 166 19.33 16.22 -8.84
CA ALA A 166 17.98 15.73 -8.67
C ALA A 166 17.61 15.78 -7.18
N ARG A 167 16.41 16.27 -6.86
CA ARG A 167 15.98 16.48 -5.47
C ARG A 167 15.70 15.19 -4.71
N TYR A 168 15.44 14.10 -5.41
CA TYR A 168 15.04 12.82 -4.84
C TYR A 168 15.92 11.69 -5.37
N PHE A 169 16.22 10.73 -4.50
CA PHE A 169 16.82 9.46 -4.91
C PHE A 169 15.98 8.81 -6.03
N GLY A 170 16.64 8.20 -7.02
CA GLY A 170 15.95 7.52 -8.12
C GLY A 170 15.25 8.45 -9.13
N THR A 171 15.53 9.75 -9.06
CA THR A 171 15.11 10.75 -10.06
C THR A 171 16.33 11.39 -10.72
N TYR A 172 16.08 12.09 -11.83
CA TYR A 172 17.12 12.73 -12.64
C TYR A 172 16.75 14.18 -12.92
N SER A 173 17.78 14.99 -13.14
CA SER A 173 17.67 16.37 -13.60
C SER A 173 18.58 16.63 -14.78
N ILE A 174 18.17 17.53 -15.67
CA ILE A 174 19.02 18.02 -16.76
C ILE A 174 19.29 19.50 -16.53
N LEU A 175 20.57 19.87 -16.60
CA LEU A 175 21.03 21.24 -16.73
C LEU A 175 21.36 21.52 -18.19
N ILE A 176 20.77 22.57 -18.75
CA ILE A 176 21.06 23.07 -20.10
C ILE A 176 21.86 24.36 -19.95
N VAL A 177 23.06 24.38 -20.52
CA VAL A 177 23.91 25.56 -20.62
C VAL A 177 24.06 25.88 -22.10
N ASP A 178 23.53 27.03 -22.53
CA ASP A 178 23.61 27.50 -23.91
C ASP A 178 23.63 29.04 -23.91
N GLU A 179 24.55 29.64 -24.68
CA GLU A 179 24.62 31.09 -24.84
C GLU A 179 23.41 31.64 -25.64
N ASP A 180 22.82 30.82 -26.53
CA ASP A 180 21.58 31.14 -27.23
C ASP A 180 20.35 30.69 -26.41
N THR A 181 19.68 31.66 -25.80
CA THR A 181 18.46 31.44 -25.00
C THR A 181 17.32 30.78 -25.79
N GLN A 182 17.13 31.13 -27.06
CA GLN A 182 16.05 30.54 -27.86
C GLN A 182 16.36 29.10 -28.26
N SER A 183 17.63 28.78 -28.48
CA SER A 183 18.11 27.40 -28.66
C SER A 183 17.85 26.57 -27.39
N ALA A 184 18.20 27.11 -26.22
CA ALA A 184 17.99 26.46 -24.93
C ALA A 184 16.52 26.17 -24.64
N GLU A 185 15.63 27.15 -24.83
CA GLU A 185 14.18 27.00 -24.60
C GLU A 185 13.57 25.93 -25.52
N ARG A 186 13.99 25.89 -26.79
CA ARG A 186 13.56 24.85 -27.72
C ARG A 186 14.04 23.46 -27.28
N ALA A 187 15.30 23.34 -26.87
CA ALA A 187 15.84 22.07 -26.39
C ALA A 187 15.17 21.62 -25.08
N GLN A 188 14.87 22.57 -24.18
CA GLN A 188 14.10 22.31 -22.96
C GLN A 188 12.73 21.77 -23.31
N LEU A 189 11.96 22.45 -24.17
CA LEU A 189 10.63 22.01 -24.55
C LEU A 189 10.65 20.64 -25.23
N ASP A 190 11.64 20.39 -26.08
CA ASP A 190 11.86 19.11 -26.76
C ASP A 190 12.19 17.97 -25.79
N LEU A 191 12.98 18.24 -24.74
CA LEU A 191 13.23 17.29 -23.66
C LEU A 191 12.02 17.11 -22.75
N GLN A 192 11.31 18.18 -22.37
CA GLN A 192 10.12 18.13 -21.51
C GLN A 192 8.95 17.40 -22.20
N THR A 193 8.78 17.58 -23.51
CA THR A 193 7.71 16.90 -24.26
C THR A 193 7.96 15.39 -24.29
N GLU A 194 9.21 14.97 -24.46
CA GLU A 194 9.57 13.56 -24.52
C GLU A 194 9.69 12.91 -23.13
N PHE A 195 10.15 13.68 -22.14
CA PHE A 195 10.50 13.24 -20.80
C PHE A 195 9.78 14.09 -19.73
N SER A 196 8.46 14.21 -19.87
CA SER A 196 7.60 15.08 -19.06
C SER A 196 7.69 14.88 -17.53
N ASN A 197 8.21 13.74 -17.09
CA ASN A 197 8.41 13.42 -15.68
C ASN A 197 9.80 13.76 -15.13
N MET A 198 10.63 14.50 -15.88
CA MET A 198 11.96 14.92 -15.45
C MET A 198 11.96 16.38 -14.99
N LEU A 199 12.66 16.66 -13.88
CA LEU A 199 12.94 18.02 -13.44
C LEU A 199 14.04 18.61 -14.32
N ILE A 200 13.63 19.38 -15.34
CA ILE A 200 14.57 20.08 -16.21
C ILE A 200 14.84 21.45 -15.61
N PHE A 201 16.04 21.64 -15.08
CA PHE A 201 16.49 22.92 -14.57
C PHE A 201 17.14 23.69 -15.72
N TYR A 202 16.40 24.65 -16.25
CA TYR A 202 16.96 25.69 -17.06
C TYR A 202 17.63 26.70 -16.14
N ASN A 203 18.95 26.80 -16.21
CA ASN A 203 19.65 27.93 -15.63
C ASN A 203 20.33 28.68 -16.76
N LYS A 204 20.07 29.99 -16.86
CA LYS A 204 20.90 30.92 -17.63
C LYS A 204 22.21 31.08 -16.87
N ALA A 205 23.02 30.02 -16.85
CA ALA A 205 24.32 30.07 -16.23
C ALA A 205 25.24 30.75 -17.24
N ASP A 206 25.58 32.02 -16.97
CA ASP A 206 26.90 32.49 -17.36
C ASP A 206 27.88 31.42 -16.83
N LYS A 207 28.79 30.90 -17.66
CA LYS A 207 29.73 29.83 -17.27
C LYS A 207 30.47 30.16 -15.98
N GLN A 208 30.56 31.46 -15.65
CA GLN A 208 31.09 32.01 -14.40
C GLN A 208 30.30 31.66 -13.14
N LEU A 209 29.01 31.32 -13.24
CA LEU A 209 28.13 31.00 -12.10
C LEU A 209 28.30 29.56 -11.59
N LEU A 210 28.83 28.66 -12.42
CA LEU A 210 29.03 27.24 -12.08
C LEU A 210 30.46 26.76 -12.45
N PRO A 211 31.53 27.44 -11.97
CA PRO A 211 32.90 27.18 -12.38
C PRO A 211 33.38 25.76 -12.02
N GLU A 212 32.78 25.16 -11.00
CA GLU A 212 33.09 23.80 -10.57
C GLU A 212 32.67 22.72 -11.58
N LEU A 213 31.73 23.03 -12.48
CA LEU A 213 31.31 22.11 -13.53
C LEU A 213 32.30 22.06 -14.70
N LYS A 214 33.27 22.98 -14.78
CA LYS A 214 34.32 23.02 -15.84
C LYS A 214 33.71 22.87 -17.24
N ILE A 215 32.80 23.79 -17.60
CA ILE A 215 32.11 23.77 -18.88
C ILE A 215 32.91 24.56 -19.90
N ASP A 216 33.62 23.84 -20.77
CA ASP A 216 34.52 24.45 -21.76
C ASP A 216 33.77 24.90 -23.03
N ASN A 217 32.65 24.26 -23.35
CA ASN A 217 31.85 24.52 -24.57
C ASN A 217 30.78 25.60 -24.36
N SER A 218 30.41 26.34 -25.42
CA SER A 218 29.28 27.31 -25.39
C SER A 218 27.91 26.65 -25.22
N LYS A 219 27.82 25.36 -25.50
CA LYS A 219 26.62 24.54 -25.32
C LYS A 219 26.95 23.24 -24.59
N ALA A 220 26.18 22.90 -23.58
CA ALA A 220 26.28 21.67 -22.83
C ALA A 220 24.93 21.25 -22.23
N PHE A 221 24.65 19.96 -22.28
CA PHE A 221 23.58 19.27 -21.59
C PHE A 221 24.22 18.33 -20.57
N LEU A 222 23.90 18.51 -19.30
CA LEU A 222 24.42 17.69 -18.21
C LEU A 222 23.24 16.99 -17.53
N LEU A 223 23.30 15.67 -17.46
CA LEU A 223 22.33 14.85 -16.72
C LEU A 223 22.92 14.53 -15.35
N PHE A 224 22.15 14.78 -14.30
CA PHE A 224 22.50 14.47 -12.92
C PHE A 224 21.53 13.47 -12.31
N ASP A 225 22.06 12.63 -11.43
CA ASP A 225 21.24 12.00 -10.39
C ASP A 225 21.27 12.88 -9.11
N HIS A 226 20.81 12.34 -8.00
CA HIS A 226 20.79 13.04 -6.72
C HIS A 226 22.17 13.26 -6.06
N GLN A 227 23.26 12.68 -6.60
CA GLN A 227 24.61 12.74 -6.03
C GLN A 227 25.67 13.29 -6.99
N LYS A 228 25.56 13.03 -8.30
CA LYS A 228 26.63 13.26 -9.28
C LYS A 228 26.11 13.49 -10.70
N GLU A 229 27.03 13.96 -11.52
CA GLU A 229 26.89 13.98 -12.99
C GLU A 229 26.94 12.53 -13.52
N ILE A 230 26.03 12.21 -14.43
CA ILE A 230 25.90 10.90 -15.07
C ILE A 230 26.42 10.96 -16.50
N VAL A 231 26.00 11.97 -17.27
CA VAL A 231 26.43 12.17 -18.65
C VAL A 231 26.46 13.64 -19.00
N ARG A 232 27.39 13.98 -19.90
CA ARG A 232 27.54 15.31 -20.49
C ARG A 232 27.70 15.20 -22.00
N THR A 233 27.03 16.08 -22.74
CA THR A 233 27.08 16.19 -24.20
C THR A 233 26.78 17.62 -24.63
N ASP A 234 27.19 18.05 -25.81
CA ASP A 234 26.84 19.34 -26.41
C ASP A 234 25.64 19.25 -27.37
N ASP A 235 25.14 18.03 -27.60
CA ASP A 235 24.04 17.71 -28.50
C ASP A 235 22.83 17.10 -27.77
N VAL A 236 21.64 17.66 -28.03
CA VAL A 236 20.37 17.21 -27.44
C VAL A 236 19.97 15.83 -27.95
N VAL A 237 20.31 15.47 -29.19
CA VAL A 237 19.96 14.16 -29.77
C VAL A 237 20.73 13.06 -29.04
N THR A 238 22.01 13.29 -28.77
CA THR A 238 22.87 12.40 -27.98
C THR A 238 22.37 12.28 -26.53
N MET A 239 21.92 13.37 -25.91
CA MET A 239 21.32 13.32 -24.56
C MET A 239 20.05 12.46 -24.54
N LYS A 240 19.14 12.69 -25.50
CA LYS A 240 17.91 11.90 -25.66
C LYS A 240 18.19 10.43 -25.85
N LYS A 241 19.15 10.10 -26.72
CA LYS A 241 19.59 8.72 -26.96
C LYS A 241 20.10 8.08 -25.67
N TYR A 242 20.96 8.76 -24.92
CA TYR A 242 21.48 8.24 -23.65
C TYR A 242 20.36 7.93 -22.66
N ILE A 243 19.39 8.84 -22.50
CA ILE A 243 18.25 8.65 -21.59
C ILE A 243 17.42 7.42 -21.99
N ARG A 244 17.12 7.25 -23.29
CA ARG A 244 16.36 6.09 -23.79
C ARG A 244 17.08 4.76 -23.58
N GLU A 245 18.39 4.75 -23.74
CA GLU A 245 19.18 3.50 -23.72
C GLU A 245 19.63 3.10 -22.31
N ASN A 246 19.79 4.07 -21.39
CA ASN A 246 20.45 3.83 -20.10
C ASN A 246 19.59 4.17 -18.88
N ILE A 247 18.54 4.97 -19.04
CA ILE A 247 17.70 5.45 -17.92
C ILE A 247 16.29 4.87 -17.99
N ILE A 248 15.69 4.88 -19.18
CA ILE A 248 14.35 4.37 -19.42
C ILE A 248 14.45 2.88 -19.76
N PHE A 249 14.14 2.03 -18.79
CA PHE A 249 14.10 0.60 -19.02
C PHE A 249 12.81 0.21 -19.71
N LYS A 250 12.94 -0.68 -20.70
CA LYS A 250 11.81 -1.36 -21.33
C LYS A 250 11.90 -2.82 -21.00
N GLU A 251 10.75 -3.40 -20.70
CA GLU A 251 10.63 -4.81 -20.39
C GLU A 251 9.42 -5.41 -21.10
N VAL A 252 9.47 -6.71 -21.30
CA VAL A 252 8.33 -7.50 -21.73
C VAL A 252 7.88 -8.34 -20.55
N ILE A 253 6.62 -8.18 -20.16
CA ILE A 253 6.01 -8.93 -19.07
C ILE A 253 4.94 -9.82 -19.68
N GLU A 254 5.11 -11.13 -19.50
CA GLU A 254 4.10 -12.11 -19.88
C GLU A 254 3.49 -12.70 -18.62
N GLY A 255 2.16 -12.87 -18.62
CA GLY A 255 1.48 -13.43 -17.46
C GLY A 255 -0.02 -13.30 -17.52
N THR A 256 -0.66 -13.75 -16.45
CA THR A 256 -2.10 -13.59 -16.28
C THR A 256 -2.40 -12.28 -15.57
N VAL A 257 -3.40 -11.56 -16.08
CA VAL A 257 -3.95 -10.37 -15.41
C VAL A 257 -4.63 -10.84 -14.12
N SER A 258 -4.05 -10.49 -12.97
CA SER A 258 -4.54 -10.90 -11.65
C SER A 258 -5.43 -9.85 -10.99
N GLU A 259 -5.28 -8.58 -11.37
CA GLU A 259 -6.03 -7.46 -10.80
C GLU A 259 -6.22 -6.36 -11.83
N ILE A 260 -7.36 -5.70 -11.79
CA ILE A 260 -7.61 -4.46 -12.54
C ILE A 260 -8.36 -3.44 -11.68
N ASP A 261 -7.99 -2.18 -11.83
CA ASP A 261 -8.71 -1.05 -11.27
C ASP A 261 -8.78 0.08 -12.28
N HIS A 262 -9.95 0.23 -12.90
CA HIS A 262 -10.20 1.29 -13.88
C HIS A 262 -10.30 2.69 -13.24
N ASP A 263 -10.71 2.79 -11.97
CA ASP A 263 -10.84 4.08 -11.29
C ASP A 263 -9.46 4.65 -10.92
N LEU A 264 -8.51 3.76 -10.59
CA LEU A 264 -7.12 4.11 -10.30
C LEU A 264 -6.19 3.98 -11.52
N GLY A 265 -6.67 3.44 -12.64
CA GLY A 265 -5.92 3.34 -13.89
C GLY A 265 -4.72 2.38 -13.81
N PHE A 266 -4.88 1.21 -13.19
CA PHE A 266 -3.82 0.20 -13.16
C PHE A 266 -4.29 -1.24 -13.40
N VAL A 267 -3.32 -2.08 -13.75
CA VAL A 267 -3.46 -3.53 -13.89
C VAL A 267 -2.29 -4.23 -13.18
N THR A 268 -2.52 -5.42 -12.64
CA THR A 268 -1.44 -6.28 -12.09
C THR A 268 -1.29 -7.52 -12.98
N ILE A 269 -0.07 -7.75 -13.46
CA ILE A 269 0.31 -8.92 -14.28
C ILE A 269 1.50 -9.59 -13.59
N ASN A 270 1.36 -10.88 -13.22
CA ASN A 270 2.39 -11.63 -12.48
C ASN A 270 2.94 -10.87 -11.25
N GLY A 271 2.05 -10.22 -10.50
CA GLY A 271 2.40 -9.45 -9.29
C GLY A 271 3.01 -8.07 -9.56
N ARG A 272 3.30 -7.71 -10.82
CA ARG A 272 3.79 -6.39 -11.22
C ARG A 272 2.64 -5.47 -11.60
N GLN A 273 2.56 -4.33 -10.94
CA GLN A 273 1.55 -3.31 -11.20
C GLN A 273 2.02 -2.37 -12.31
N LEU A 274 1.13 -2.08 -13.26
CA LEU A 274 1.37 -1.26 -14.43
C LEU A 274 0.26 -0.23 -14.57
N ILE A 275 0.59 0.96 -15.03
CA ILE A 275 -0.37 2.01 -15.36
C ILE A 275 -1.01 1.68 -16.71
N ILE A 276 -2.33 1.80 -16.78
CA ILE A 276 -3.11 1.61 -18.01
C ILE A 276 -3.76 2.92 -18.45
N GLU A 277 -3.86 3.11 -19.76
CA GLU A 277 -4.66 4.18 -20.33
C GLU A 277 -6.16 3.84 -20.22
N PRO A 278 -7.07 4.84 -20.11
CA PRO A 278 -8.50 4.60 -19.88
C PRO A 278 -9.21 3.78 -20.97
N ASP A 279 -8.68 3.77 -22.19
CA ASP A 279 -9.22 3.09 -23.37
C ASP A 279 -8.62 1.69 -23.60
N LEU A 280 -7.63 1.29 -22.79
CA LEU A 280 -7.00 -0.01 -22.93
C LEU A 280 -7.96 -1.15 -22.52
N LEU A 281 -8.33 -1.99 -23.50
CA LEU A 281 -9.22 -3.13 -23.29
C LEU A 281 -8.45 -4.34 -22.76
N VAL A 282 -8.35 -4.44 -21.44
CA VAL A 282 -7.76 -5.58 -20.72
C VAL A 282 -8.69 -6.03 -19.60
N ARG A 283 -8.72 -7.33 -19.31
CA ARG A 283 -9.60 -7.95 -18.31
C ARG A 283 -8.83 -8.94 -17.43
N THR A 284 -9.25 -9.04 -16.18
CA THR A 284 -8.77 -10.08 -15.25
C THR A 284 -8.99 -11.47 -15.84
N GLY A 285 -8.00 -12.35 -15.67
CA GLY A 285 -8.02 -13.72 -16.18
C GLY A 285 -7.46 -13.90 -17.59
N GLN A 286 -7.21 -12.81 -18.34
CA GLN A 286 -6.53 -12.91 -19.63
C GLN A 286 -5.05 -13.24 -19.44
N GLU A 287 -4.49 -14.06 -20.32
CA GLU A 287 -3.03 -14.17 -20.49
C GLU A 287 -2.60 -13.15 -21.53
N VAL A 288 -1.62 -12.33 -21.17
CA VAL A 288 -1.16 -11.20 -21.97
C VAL A 288 0.36 -11.17 -22.07
N SER A 289 0.86 -10.58 -23.13
CA SER A 289 2.25 -10.12 -23.27
C SER A 289 2.20 -8.60 -23.40
N VAL A 290 2.85 -7.89 -22.47
CA VAL A 290 2.87 -6.43 -22.45
C VAL A 290 4.29 -5.92 -22.56
N LYS A 291 4.48 -4.91 -23.40
CA LYS A 291 5.71 -4.13 -23.44
C LYS A 291 5.49 -2.92 -22.55
N ALA A 292 6.23 -2.88 -21.45
CA ALA A 292 6.14 -1.82 -20.47
C ALA A 292 7.38 -0.94 -20.53
N ARG A 293 7.19 0.34 -20.24
CA ARG A 293 8.26 1.32 -20.12
C ARG A 293 8.27 1.90 -18.71
N ASP A 294 9.41 1.80 -18.04
CA ASP A 294 9.64 2.49 -16.79
C ASP A 294 9.60 4.00 -17.02
N LEU A 295 8.99 4.71 -16.07
CA LEU A 295 9.12 6.16 -16.02
C LEU A 295 10.49 6.51 -15.42
N ILE A 296 10.99 7.70 -15.78
CA ILE A 296 12.32 8.18 -15.36
C ILE A 296 12.48 8.24 -13.84
N SER A 297 11.36 8.31 -13.11
CA SER A 297 11.33 8.25 -11.65
C SER A 297 10.96 6.85 -11.19
N LYS A 298 11.80 6.27 -10.31
CA LYS A 298 11.56 4.97 -9.66
C LYS A 298 10.30 4.93 -8.79
N PHE A 299 9.65 6.07 -8.58
CA PHE A 299 8.43 6.19 -7.78
C PHE A 299 7.15 5.90 -8.53
N TYR A 300 7.19 5.79 -9.87
CA TYR A 300 6.01 5.50 -10.66
C TYR A 300 6.03 4.08 -11.18
N SER A 301 4.85 3.46 -11.24
CA SER A 301 4.67 2.19 -11.92
C SER A 301 4.95 2.34 -13.43
N PRO A 302 5.48 1.31 -14.09
CA PRO A 302 5.72 1.33 -15.52
C PRO A 302 4.41 1.53 -16.29
N VAL A 303 4.48 2.15 -17.47
CA VAL A 303 3.33 2.39 -18.35
C VAL A 303 3.33 1.34 -19.45
N ILE A 304 2.16 0.81 -19.78
CA ILE A 304 1.99 -0.11 -20.91
C ILE A 304 2.10 0.68 -22.23
N GLU A 305 3.05 0.29 -23.09
CA GLU A 305 3.18 0.85 -24.45
C GLU A 305 2.44 -0.01 -25.48
N GLU A 306 2.54 -1.34 -25.35
CA GLU A 306 1.92 -2.30 -26.26
C GLU A 306 1.35 -3.46 -25.43
N LEU A 307 0.15 -3.92 -25.79
CA LEU A 307 -0.54 -5.04 -25.16
C LEU A 307 -0.99 -6.04 -26.22
N GLN A 308 -0.63 -7.31 -26.01
CA GLN A 308 -1.12 -8.43 -26.80
C GLN A 308 -1.85 -9.41 -25.89
N VAL A 309 -3.12 -9.70 -26.19
CA VAL A 309 -3.85 -10.79 -25.54
C VAL A 309 -3.44 -12.11 -26.19
N LEU A 310 -2.82 -12.98 -25.40
CA LEU A 310 -2.40 -14.32 -25.81
C LEU A 310 -3.55 -15.32 -25.67
N ARG A 311 -4.31 -15.18 -24.58
CA ARG A 311 -5.50 -16.00 -24.29
C ARG A 311 -6.54 -15.19 -23.55
N ASP A 312 -7.79 -15.28 -24.02
CA ASP A 312 -8.91 -14.66 -23.33
C ASP A 312 -9.26 -15.35 -22.00
N SER A 313 -9.93 -14.62 -21.12
CA SER A 313 -10.52 -15.19 -19.90
C SER A 313 -11.68 -16.11 -20.25
N ASP A 314 -11.92 -17.13 -19.42
CA ASP A 314 -13.06 -18.03 -19.65
C ASP A 314 -14.38 -17.27 -19.49
N GLN A 315 -15.23 -17.37 -20.51
CA GLN A 315 -16.49 -16.65 -20.60
C GLN A 315 -17.48 -17.02 -19.47
N ILE A 316 -17.31 -18.16 -18.79
CA ILE A 316 -18.11 -18.50 -17.62
C ILE A 316 -17.93 -17.48 -16.48
N LEU A 317 -16.76 -16.84 -16.39
CA LEU A 317 -16.46 -15.81 -15.38
C LEU A 317 -17.10 -14.46 -15.74
N ASN A 318 -17.60 -14.29 -16.97
CA ASN A 318 -18.33 -13.10 -17.40
C ASN A 318 -19.84 -13.20 -17.15
N ASP A 319 -20.33 -14.32 -16.58
CA ASP A 319 -21.74 -14.51 -16.29
C ASP A 319 -22.23 -13.50 -15.23
N PRO A 320 -23.28 -12.70 -15.51
CA PRO A 320 -23.82 -11.71 -14.59
C PRO A 320 -24.22 -12.24 -13.22
N LYS A 321 -24.44 -13.56 -13.08
CA LYS A 321 -24.75 -14.18 -11.78
C LYS A 321 -23.63 -14.02 -10.75
N TRP A 322 -22.38 -13.84 -11.19
CA TRP A 322 -21.22 -13.70 -10.32
C TRP A 322 -21.05 -12.28 -9.77
N LEU A 323 -21.59 -11.29 -10.48
CA LEU A 323 -21.42 -9.88 -10.15
C LEU A 323 -22.03 -9.53 -8.79
N SER A 324 -21.42 -8.54 -8.13
CA SER A 324 -21.94 -8.00 -6.89
C SER A 324 -23.27 -7.30 -7.12
N LYS A 325 -24.28 -7.67 -6.32
CA LYS A 325 -25.61 -7.03 -6.33
C LYS A 325 -25.75 -5.96 -5.25
N LYS A 326 -24.73 -5.79 -4.39
CA LYS A 326 -24.76 -4.88 -3.24
C LYS A 326 -23.80 -3.72 -3.50
N PRO A 327 -24.29 -2.47 -3.56
CA PRO A 327 -23.43 -1.29 -3.74
C PRO A 327 -22.31 -1.25 -2.68
N GLY A 328 -21.08 -0.97 -3.12
CA GLY A 328 -19.91 -0.88 -2.25
C GLY A 328 -19.45 -2.20 -1.61
N LYS A 329 -19.94 -3.35 -2.10
CA LYS A 329 -19.49 -4.69 -1.71
C LYS A 329 -19.05 -5.48 -2.94
N TRP A 330 -18.24 -6.51 -2.73
CA TRP A 330 -17.86 -7.46 -3.78
C TRP A 330 -18.53 -8.80 -3.62
N SER A 331 -18.64 -9.53 -4.71
CA SER A 331 -18.98 -10.94 -4.71
C SER A 331 -17.71 -11.78 -4.81
N ILE A 332 -17.62 -12.87 -4.06
CA ILE A 332 -16.48 -13.78 -4.08
C ILE A 332 -16.97 -15.15 -4.58
N LEU A 333 -16.30 -15.69 -5.60
CA LEU A 333 -16.41 -17.11 -5.98
C LEU A 333 -15.11 -17.81 -5.59
N ALA A 334 -15.21 -18.91 -4.86
CA ALA A 334 -14.06 -19.73 -4.51
C ALA A 334 -14.28 -21.19 -4.92
N ILE A 335 -13.24 -21.77 -5.50
CA ILE A 335 -13.21 -23.12 -6.03
C ILE A 335 -12.07 -23.88 -5.36
N GLY A 336 -12.32 -25.10 -4.91
CA GLY A 336 -11.27 -25.99 -4.39
C GLY A 336 -11.80 -27.01 -3.39
N ASP A 337 -10.88 -27.72 -2.75
CA ASP A 337 -11.22 -28.75 -1.78
C ASP A 337 -11.84 -28.19 -0.48
N SER A 338 -12.38 -29.08 0.36
CA SER A 338 -13.00 -28.66 1.62
C SER A 338 -12.04 -27.97 2.58
N LYS A 339 -10.74 -28.25 2.53
CA LYS A 339 -9.74 -27.64 3.41
C LYS A 339 -9.50 -26.19 3.01
N PHE A 340 -9.33 -25.93 1.72
CA PHE A 340 -9.18 -24.59 1.14
C PHE A 340 -10.43 -23.73 1.36
N LEU A 341 -11.62 -24.31 1.21
CA LEU A 341 -12.88 -23.57 1.29
C LEU A 341 -13.33 -23.29 2.73
N GLN A 342 -12.78 -23.99 3.74
CA GLN A 342 -13.18 -23.82 5.14
C GLN A 342 -13.18 -22.36 5.62
N PRO A 343 -12.10 -21.56 5.47
CA PRO A 343 -12.09 -20.16 5.92
C PRO A 343 -13.11 -19.26 5.20
N LEU A 344 -13.63 -19.69 4.05
CA LEU A 344 -14.63 -18.95 3.27
C LEU A 344 -16.07 -19.38 3.59
N LYS A 345 -16.27 -20.62 4.08
CA LYS A 345 -17.56 -21.13 4.56
C LYS A 345 -17.92 -20.55 5.94
N THR A 346 -16.92 -20.35 6.79
CA THR A 346 -17.10 -19.75 8.13
C THR A 346 -16.09 -18.62 8.34
N PRO A 347 -16.24 -17.50 7.60
CA PRO A 347 -15.25 -16.44 7.62
C PRO A 347 -15.33 -15.60 8.89
N HIS A 348 -14.18 -15.12 9.35
CA HIS A 348 -14.14 -14.04 10.32
C HIS A 348 -14.75 -12.77 9.68
N LYS A 349 -15.82 -12.25 10.27
CA LYS A 349 -16.65 -11.18 9.66
C LYS A 349 -15.83 -9.93 9.32
N GLU A 350 -14.88 -9.57 10.18
CA GLU A 350 -14.06 -8.37 10.00
C GLU A 350 -13.07 -8.49 8.85
N ASP A 351 -12.64 -9.70 8.50
CA ASP A 351 -11.67 -9.90 7.43
C ASP A 351 -12.31 -9.84 6.04
N LEU A 352 -13.54 -10.36 5.93
CA LEU A 352 -14.31 -10.35 4.69
C LEU A 352 -15.43 -9.30 4.72
N LYS A 353 -15.28 -8.22 5.49
CA LYS A 353 -16.35 -7.22 5.65
C LYS A 353 -16.75 -6.53 4.34
N LEU A 354 -15.86 -6.51 3.34
CA LEU A 354 -16.14 -5.97 2.00
C LEU A 354 -16.87 -6.97 1.08
N ALA A 355 -16.96 -8.25 1.47
CA ALA A 355 -17.73 -9.25 0.75
C ALA A 355 -19.24 -9.10 1.03
N GLY A 356 -20.03 -8.97 -0.04
CA GLY A 356 -21.49 -8.93 -0.01
C GLY A 356 -22.12 -10.33 -0.15
N SER A 357 -21.43 -11.24 -0.82
CA SER A 357 -21.77 -12.65 -1.02
C SER A 357 -20.49 -13.48 -1.23
N ILE A 358 -20.51 -14.71 -0.75
CA ILE A 358 -19.44 -15.69 -0.95
C ILE A 358 -20.09 -16.97 -1.48
N THR A 359 -19.65 -17.42 -2.64
CA THR A 359 -20.06 -18.68 -3.26
C THR A 359 -18.87 -19.62 -3.22
N THR A 360 -19.05 -20.83 -2.72
CA THR A 360 -18.01 -21.86 -2.70
C THR A 360 -18.45 -23.07 -3.51
N GLN A 361 -17.54 -23.62 -4.31
CA GLN A 361 -17.78 -24.80 -5.16
C GLN A 361 -16.55 -25.70 -5.12
N GLU A 362 -16.74 -27.02 -5.17
CA GLU A 362 -15.58 -27.93 -5.24
C GLU A 362 -14.93 -27.92 -6.62
N SER A 363 -15.72 -27.62 -7.65
CA SER A 363 -15.21 -27.49 -9.02
C SER A 363 -16.10 -26.57 -9.86
N LEU A 364 -15.53 -26.04 -10.95
CA LEU A 364 -16.24 -25.29 -11.97
C LEU A 364 -15.89 -25.84 -13.35
N LYS A 365 -16.91 -26.16 -14.15
CA LYS A 365 -16.71 -26.57 -15.54
C LYS A 365 -16.58 -25.33 -16.42
N LEU A 366 -15.43 -25.18 -17.04
CA LEU A 366 -15.10 -24.12 -17.99
C LEU A 366 -15.78 -24.35 -19.35
N ASN A 367 -15.84 -23.29 -20.16
CA ASN A 367 -16.49 -23.37 -21.47
C ASN A 367 -15.70 -24.23 -22.47
N ASN A 368 -14.38 -24.34 -22.29
CA ASN A 368 -13.53 -25.27 -23.03
C ASN A 368 -13.73 -26.75 -22.62
N GLY A 369 -14.59 -27.03 -21.63
CA GLY A 369 -14.87 -28.36 -21.11
C GLY A 369 -13.95 -28.82 -19.99
N GLU A 370 -12.89 -28.06 -19.70
CA GLU A 370 -11.99 -28.29 -18.57
C GLU A 370 -12.72 -28.10 -17.24
N GLN A 371 -12.26 -28.82 -16.21
CA GLN A 371 -12.83 -28.71 -14.88
C GLN A 371 -11.79 -28.10 -13.94
N LEU A 372 -12.03 -26.87 -13.50
CA LEU A 372 -11.26 -26.25 -12.44
C LEU A 372 -11.58 -26.98 -11.13
N THR A 373 -10.58 -27.66 -10.59
CA THR A 373 -10.65 -28.40 -9.31
C THR A 373 -9.63 -27.91 -8.29
N GLY A 374 -8.64 -27.10 -8.73
CA GLY A 374 -7.64 -26.51 -7.87
C GLY A 374 -8.13 -25.25 -7.14
N PRO A 375 -7.37 -24.80 -6.12
CA PRO A 375 -7.64 -23.56 -5.41
C PRO A 375 -7.70 -22.35 -6.33
N ALA A 376 -8.86 -21.71 -6.40
CA ALA A 376 -9.06 -20.46 -7.14
C ALA A 376 -10.08 -19.58 -6.41
N ILE A 377 -9.81 -18.28 -6.34
CA ILE A 377 -10.66 -17.25 -5.77
C ILE A 377 -10.79 -16.14 -6.79
N TYR A 378 -12.02 -15.72 -7.03
CA TYR A 378 -12.39 -14.66 -7.96
C TYR A 378 -13.22 -13.61 -7.22
N ILE A 379 -12.92 -12.33 -7.44
CA ILE A 379 -13.64 -11.21 -6.83
C ILE A 379 -14.26 -10.35 -7.91
N PHE A 380 -15.55 -10.12 -7.79
CA PHE A 380 -16.34 -9.36 -8.75
C PHE A 380 -16.89 -8.08 -8.13
N ASN A 381 -16.81 -6.98 -8.87
CA ASN A 381 -17.64 -5.80 -8.60
C ASN A 381 -19.01 -5.98 -9.28
N ASP A 382 -19.75 -4.89 -9.45
CA ASP A 382 -21.05 -4.84 -10.10
C ASP A 382 -20.99 -4.89 -11.65
N LYS A 383 -19.78 -4.91 -12.22
CA LYS A 383 -19.54 -4.83 -13.67
C LYS A 383 -18.75 -6.03 -14.21
N GLU A 384 -17.73 -6.49 -13.49
CA GLU A 384 -16.74 -7.45 -13.99
C GLU A 384 -15.95 -8.18 -12.87
N LEU A 385 -15.12 -9.12 -13.30
CA LEU A 385 -14.07 -9.74 -12.50
C LEU A 385 -12.90 -8.76 -12.34
N ILE A 386 -12.58 -8.39 -11.10
CA ILE A 386 -11.53 -7.38 -10.81
C ILE A 386 -10.29 -7.94 -10.14
N PHE A 387 -10.37 -9.13 -9.56
CA PHE A 387 -9.23 -9.77 -8.92
C PHE A 387 -9.35 -11.29 -8.95
N GLN A 388 -8.22 -11.98 -9.11
CA GLN A 388 -8.13 -13.42 -8.98
C GLN A 388 -6.85 -13.84 -8.25
N THR A 389 -6.95 -14.93 -7.50
CA THR A 389 -5.82 -15.55 -6.79
C THR A 389 -6.08 -17.04 -6.55
N SER A 390 -5.07 -17.78 -6.16
CA SER A 390 -5.18 -19.18 -5.71
C SER A 390 -5.04 -19.35 -4.20
N THR A 391 -4.79 -18.26 -3.44
CA THR A 391 -4.53 -18.32 -1.99
C THR A 391 -5.45 -17.42 -1.19
N TYR A 392 -5.81 -17.88 0.02
CA TYR A 392 -6.62 -17.09 0.94
C TYR A 392 -5.89 -15.84 1.46
N ASP A 393 -4.58 -15.91 1.63
CA ASP A 393 -3.79 -14.79 2.14
C ASP A 393 -3.71 -13.63 1.14
N GLU A 394 -3.60 -13.92 -0.16
CA GLU A 394 -3.67 -12.88 -1.20
C GLU A 394 -5.09 -12.30 -1.34
N LEU A 395 -6.13 -13.10 -1.12
CA LEU A 395 -7.50 -12.57 -1.00
C LEU A 395 -7.57 -11.56 0.15
N LEU A 396 -7.09 -11.92 1.35
CA LEU A 396 -7.10 -11.02 2.49
C LEU A 396 -6.29 -9.75 2.22
N LYS A 397 -5.10 -9.89 1.64
CA LYS A 397 -4.25 -8.75 1.27
C LYS A 397 -4.96 -7.79 0.32
N TYR A 398 -5.64 -8.31 -0.70
CA TYR A 398 -6.48 -7.50 -1.59
C TYR A 398 -7.62 -6.80 -0.83
N LEU A 399 -8.38 -7.52 0.00
CA LEU A 399 -9.48 -6.90 0.75
C LEU A 399 -8.98 -5.82 1.73
N PHE A 400 -7.85 -6.04 2.38
CA PHE A 400 -7.24 -5.11 3.32
C PHE A 400 -6.65 -3.89 2.63
N SER A 401 -6.04 -4.04 1.44
CA SER A 401 -5.54 -2.91 0.66
C SER A 401 -6.68 -1.95 0.29
N ARG A 402 -7.82 -2.52 -0.10
CA ARG A 402 -8.99 -1.76 -0.48
C ARG A 402 -9.72 -1.14 0.71
N GLU A 403 -9.74 -1.81 1.85
CA GLU A 403 -10.19 -1.22 3.11
C GLU A 403 -9.36 0.02 3.47
N ALA A 404 -8.03 -0.09 3.38
CA ALA A 404 -7.13 1.03 3.65
C ALA A 404 -7.34 2.19 2.67
N LEU A 405 -7.57 1.88 1.39
CA LEU A 405 -7.86 2.89 0.35
C LEU A 405 -9.20 3.60 0.59
N ALA A 406 -10.27 2.86 0.91
CA ALA A 406 -11.58 3.43 1.18
C ALA A 406 -11.51 4.43 2.35
N PHE A 407 -10.81 4.05 3.43
CA PHE A 407 -10.55 4.96 4.56
C PHE A 407 -9.80 6.23 4.12
N ALA A 408 -8.77 6.09 3.29
CA ALA A 408 -7.99 7.23 2.79
C ALA A 408 -8.85 8.19 1.95
N ILE A 409 -9.72 7.66 1.09
CA ILE A 409 -10.66 8.46 0.28
C ILE A 409 -11.64 9.21 1.17
N GLU A 410 -12.18 8.58 2.22
CA GLU A 410 -13.08 9.23 3.18
C GLU A 410 -12.37 10.38 3.91
N GLN A 411 -11.15 10.15 4.40
CA GLN A 411 -10.35 11.20 5.04
C GLN A 411 -10.07 12.37 4.10
N ALA A 412 -9.75 12.09 2.83
CA ALA A 412 -9.54 13.13 1.82
C ALA A 412 -10.81 13.95 1.54
N LYS A 413 -12.00 13.32 1.54
CA LYS A 413 -13.29 14.02 1.40
C LYS A 413 -13.53 14.98 2.57
N VAL A 414 -13.34 14.51 3.80
CA VAL A 414 -13.46 15.35 5.01
C VAL A 414 -12.48 16.52 4.98
N TYR A 415 -11.25 16.28 4.50
CA TYR A 415 -10.25 17.35 4.33
C TYR A 415 -10.77 18.45 3.40
N ARG A 416 -11.35 18.08 2.26
CA ARG A 416 -11.81 19.02 1.23
C ARG A 416 -13.07 19.76 1.63
N SER A 417 -13.97 19.15 2.41
CA SER A 417 -15.20 19.80 2.88
C SER A 417 -14.99 20.77 4.05
N GLY A 418 -13.84 20.70 4.73
CA GLY A 418 -13.47 21.59 5.84
C GLY A 418 -12.60 22.79 5.43
N LYS A 419 -12.38 22.99 4.13
CA LYS A 419 -11.86 24.21 3.52
C LYS A 419 -13.01 24.93 2.83
#